data_AF-A0A1X7JPZ9-F1
#
_entry.id   AF-A0A1X7JPZ9-F1
#
_cell.length_a   1.000
_cell.length_b   1.000
_cell.length_c   1.000
_cell.angle_alpha   90.00
_cell.angle_beta   90.00
_cell.angle_gamma   90.00
#
_symmetry.space_group_name_H-M   'P 1'
#
loop_
_entity.id
_entity.type
_entity.pdbx_description
1 polymer ?
#
loop_
_entity_poly.entity_id
_entity_poly.type
_entity_poly.pdbx_seq_one_letter_code
_entity_poly.pdbx_strand_id
1 'polypeptide(L)'
;MNTHAQRLSLPLRLTAVALCATAAVGLSATSASAATPAQPALTAQDHAITDVPGLVNGRELNAVTGLNGQTLNAPRLIRSESLDKITTAGAQTLADTYHVDLVIDLRTPGQVATKPDVPIPGAQSVNISMFGADGDYSDDTAMYHDLVDKGYVDAATPGPMISAYSQILHLLATHTGGTVLIHCSHGMDRTGTVVDMLDHILGVSESDILHDYLLSNTQLGVTWATADLLQGTFESDVATKYSGMDSYLSKTIGVTSQDIAALRNRFLVSNDASASAITIGGVSVPLDSAATDAGASITLASPSLAPTDVQVVTGNADATSTVTVSGQKVDVTVTAPDGVTTKHYGITVAKPVIAIAQGDSLTAGATVTVTGSGFTPGAVYQIVVHSTPTVIGQATAGSDGTITASAVLPADLEAGSHTVFLADSTGNAVSDPLTVTVVAAASTTDTGTGAAASLAGPSVATGGTLVEPPSAWPAVSLGALGLALLAAVALVYRRTRSKLER
;
A
#
# COMPACT_ATOMS: atom_id res chain seq x y z
N MET A 1 55.67 -17.26 53.07
CA MET A 1 54.90 -17.85 54.18
C MET A 1 53.43 -17.70 53.79
N ASN A 2 52.82 -18.72 53.20
CA ASN A 2 51.96 -19.71 53.88
C ASN A 2 50.83 -18.98 54.67
N THR A 3 49.53 -19.14 54.40
CA THR A 3 48.78 -20.37 54.10
C THR A 3 47.35 -20.08 53.62
N HIS A 4 46.86 -20.93 52.71
CA HIS A 4 45.45 -21.27 52.48
C HIS A 4 44.75 -21.87 53.72
N ALA A 5 43.42 -21.71 53.83
CA ALA A 5 42.42 -22.77 54.15
C ALA A 5 41.02 -22.11 54.25
N GLN A 6 40.09 -22.33 53.31
CA GLN A 6 39.15 -23.47 53.17
C GLN A 6 37.99 -23.54 54.19
N ARG A 7 36.77 -23.44 53.59
CA ARG A 7 35.51 -24.20 53.82
C ARG A 7 34.83 -24.10 55.20
N LEU A 8 33.52 -23.82 55.20
CA LEU A 8 32.45 -24.79 55.50
C LEU A 8 31.05 -24.19 55.29
N SER A 9 30.05 -25.08 55.26
CA SER A 9 28.73 -25.00 54.63
C SER A 9 27.53 -24.94 55.61
N LEU A 10 26.48 -24.17 55.26
CA LEU A 10 25.00 -24.26 55.55
C LEU A 10 24.50 -24.51 57.01
N PRO A 11 23.21 -24.35 57.38
CA PRO A 11 22.03 -23.72 56.74
C PRO A 11 21.20 -22.79 57.70
N LEU A 12 20.28 -21.97 57.18
CA LEU A 12 19.01 -21.69 57.90
C LEU A 12 17.91 -21.16 56.97
N ARG A 13 16.75 -21.81 57.04
CA ARG A 13 15.48 -21.37 56.44
C ARG A 13 14.83 -20.32 57.33
N LEU A 14 14.28 -19.24 56.76
CA LEU A 14 13.08 -18.60 57.29
C LEU A 14 12.31 -17.89 56.19
N THR A 15 11.03 -18.24 56.14
CA THR A 15 9.92 -17.77 55.31
C THR A 15 9.59 -16.29 55.51
N ALA A 16 9.29 -15.55 54.44
CA ALA A 16 8.37 -14.41 54.51
C ALA A 16 7.68 -14.15 53.16
N VAL A 17 6.39 -13.88 53.28
CA VAL A 17 5.30 -13.81 52.31
C VAL A 17 5.38 -12.61 51.35
N ALA A 18 4.97 -12.88 50.12
CA ALA A 18 4.42 -12.03 49.05
C ALA A 18 4.18 -10.53 49.29
N LEU A 19 4.68 -9.71 48.34
CA LEU A 19 3.89 -8.66 47.70
C LEU A 19 4.47 -8.36 46.29
N CYS A 20 3.96 -9.04 45.26
CA CYS A 20 4.26 -8.67 43.87
C CYS A 20 3.38 -7.47 43.47
N ALA A 21 3.89 -6.27 43.64
CA ALA A 21 3.43 -5.11 42.90
C ALA A 21 4.12 -5.13 41.53
N THR A 22 3.41 -5.52 40.48
CA THR A 22 3.87 -5.36 39.11
C THR A 22 3.82 -3.89 38.74
N ALA A 23 4.90 -3.16 39.04
CA ALA A 23 5.17 -1.89 38.38
C ALA A 23 5.55 -2.22 36.94
N ALA A 24 4.63 -1.95 36.01
CA ALA A 24 4.93 -1.92 34.58
C ALA A 24 5.87 -0.73 34.34
N VAL A 25 7.17 -0.99 34.46
CA VAL A 25 8.19 -0.11 33.90
C VAL A 25 8.01 -0.20 32.39
N GLY A 26 7.45 0.85 31.80
CA GLY A 26 7.48 1.04 30.35
C GLY A 26 8.94 1.06 29.92
N LEU A 27 9.42 -0.07 29.40
CA LEU A 27 10.60 -0.06 28.56
C LEU A 27 10.17 0.68 27.29
N SER A 28 10.48 1.98 27.24
CA SER A 28 10.66 2.66 25.97
C SER A 28 11.72 1.86 25.22
N ALA A 29 11.28 1.05 24.27
CA ALA A 29 12.17 0.46 23.30
C ALA A 29 12.77 1.64 22.53
N THR A 30 13.98 2.04 22.91
CA THR A 30 14.87 2.71 21.97
C THR A 30 14.99 1.76 20.80
N SER A 31 14.30 2.07 19.71
CA SER A 31 14.55 1.44 18.41
C SER A 31 16.02 1.66 18.13
N ALA A 32 16.85 0.65 18.41
CA ALA A 32 18.20 0.62 17.88
C ALA A 32 18.00 0.58 16.35
N SER A 33 18.34 1.66 15.66
CA SER A 33 18.46 1.68 14.22
C SER A 33 19.40 0.54 13.86
N ALA A 34 18.85 -0.53 13.29
CA ALA A 34 19.68 -1.61 12.76
C ALA A 34 20.62 -0.99 11.74
N ALA A 35 21.93 -1.26 11.85
CA ALA A 35 22.89 -0.79 10.87
C ALA A 35 22.46 -1.27 9.48
N THR A 36 22.43 -0.37 8.50
CA THR A 36 22.10 -0.70 7.12
C THR A 36 23.07 -1.78 6.63
N PRO A 37 22.59 -2.94 6.15
CA PRO A 37 23.46 -4.00 5.69
C PRO A 37 24.28 -3.54 4.49
N ALA A 38 25.55 -3.94 4.41
CA ALA A 38 26.43 -3.59 3.29
C ALA A 38 25.93 -4.13 1.93
N GLN A 39 25.10 -5.16 1.94
CA GLN A 39 24.43 -5.74 0.77
C GLN A 39 22.93 -5.83 1.07
N PRO A 40 22.16 -4.74 0.90
CA PRO A 40 20.72 -4.79 1.10
C PRO A 40 20.06 -5.71 0.07
N ALA A 41 19.01 -6.42 0.47
CA ALA A 41 18.28 -7.28 -0.45
C ALA A 41 17.49 -6.45 -1.46
N LEU A 42 17.48 -6.89 -2.72
CA LEU A 42 16.63 -6.30 -3.75
C LEU A 42 15.15 -6.54 -3.43
N THR A 43 14.35 -5.51 -3.67
CA THR A 43 12.91 -5.47 -3.56
C THR A 43 12.31 -5.04 -4.90
N ALA A 44 10.98 -5.10 -5.01
CA ALA A 44 10.29 -4.60 -6.20
C ALA A 44 10.44 -3.08 -6.38
N GLN A 45 10.69 -2.32 -5.30
CA GLN A 45 10.85 -0.86 -5.36
C GLN A 45 12.18 -0.44 -5.99
N ASP A 46 13.16 -1.34 -6.04
CA ASP A 46 14.51 -1.05 -6.52
C ASP A 46 14.64 -1.14 -8.05
N HIS A 47 13.58 -1.59 -8.73
CA HIS A 47 13.48 -1.67 -10.20
C HIS A 47 14.75 -2.20 -10.90
N ALA A 48 15.31 -3.28 -10.36
CA ALA A 48 16.49 -3.91 -10.94
C ALA A 48 16.21 -4.45 -12.35
N ILE A 49 17.09 -4.11 -13.29
CA ILE A 49 17.06 -4.57 -14.66
C ILE A 49 17.77 -5.92 -14.73
N THR A 50 17.02 -6.98 -15.02
CA THR A 50 17.50 -8.37 -15.00
C THR A 50 17.33 -9.10 -16.33
N ASP A 51 16.69 -8.46 -17.30
CA ASP A 51 16.35 -8.99 -18.61
C ASP A 51 17.24 -8.44 -19.75
N VAL A 52 18.23 -7.60 -19.42
CA VAL A 52 19.24 -7.09 -20.37
C VAL A 52 20.50 -7.96 -20.31
N PRO A 53 20.75 -8.84 -21.30
CA PRO A 53 21.85 -9.80 -21.19
C PRO A 53 23.21 -9.12 -21.26
N GLY A 54 24.02 -9.38 -20.23
CA GLY A 54 25.37 -8.83 -20.06
C GLY A 54 25.42 -7.54 -19.23
N LEU A 55 24.27 -6.97 -18.87
CA LEU A 55 24.18 -5.86 -17.93
C LEU A 55 24.18 -6.39 -16.49
N VAL A 56 24.96 -5.75 -15.64
CA VAL A 56 25.02 -5.96 -14.19
C VAL A 56 24.80 -4.60 -13.53
N ASN A 57 24.42 -4.55 -12.25
CA ASN A 57 24.19 -3.28 -11.54
C ASN A 57 23.21 -2.29 -12.24
N GLY A 58 22.40 -2.77 -13.18
CA GLY A 58 21.40 -1.99 -13.89
C GLY A 58 20.13 -1.86 -13.08
N ARG A 59 19.63 -0.64 -12.91
CA ARG A 59 18.32 -0.34 -12.31
C ARG A 59 17.81 1.02 -12.75
N GLU A 60 16.49 1.16 -12.79
CA GLU A 60 15.82 2.46 -12.88
C GLU A 60 15.91 3.20 -11.53
N LEU A 61 15.42 4.43 -11.44
CA LEU A 61 15.25 5.08 -10.12
C LEU A 61 14.30 4.27 -9.23
N ASN A 62 14.53 4.28 -7.92
CA ASN A 62 13.70 3.56 -6.97
C ASN A 62 12.28 4.14 -6.91
N ALA A 63 11.27 3.29 -6.71
CA ALA A 63 9.89 3.69 -6.41
C ALA A 63 9.73 4.15 -4.95
N VAL A 64 10.52 5.15 -4.55
CA VAL A 64 10.52 5.74 -3.20
C VAL A 64 9.77 7.06 -3.17
N THR A 65 9.52 7.54 -1.96
CA THR A 65 8.86 8.82 -1.73
C THR A 65 9.89 9.95 -1.78
N GLY A 66 9.66 10.90 -2.67
CA GLY A 66 10.38 12.16 -2.76
C GLY A 66 9.61 13.32 -2.14
N LEU A 67 9.84 14.50 -2.69
CA LEU A 67 9.35 15.78 -2.19
C LEU A 67 7.83 15.78 -2.07
N ASN A 68 7.32 16.30 -0.95
CA ASN A 68 5.89 16.48 -0.69
C ASN A 68 5.06 15.18 -0.83
N GLY A 69 5.67 14.01 -0.60
CA GLY A 69 4.99 12.72 -0.71
C GLY A 69 4.81 12.22 -2.14
N GLN A 70 5.41 12.88 -3.14
CA GLN A 70 5.40 12.42 -4.53
C GLN A 70 6.27 11.17 -4.69
N THR A 71 5.86 10.22 -5.52
CA THR A 71 6.71 9.08 -5.86
C THR A 71 7.64 9.44 -7.01
N LEU A 72 8.84 8.89 -7.02
CA LEU A 72 9.74 9.03 -8.16
C LEU A 72 9.19 8.33 -9.41
N ASN A 73 9.36 8.96 -10.57
CA ASN A 73 9.04 8.41 -11.88
C ASN A 73 10.19 7.55 -12.38
N ALA A 74 10.24 6.32 -11.90
CA ALA A 74 11.34 5.39 -12.12
C ALA A 74 11.83 5.25 -13.58
N PRO A 75 10.95 5.10 -14.59
CA PRO A 75 11.37 4.73 -15.95
C PRO A 75 12.07 5.84 -16.76
N ARG A 76 12.52 6.92 -16.12
CA ARG A 76 13.11 8.09 -16.80
C ARG A 76 14.63 8.16 -16.72
N LEU A 77 15.24 7.42 -15.80
CA LEU A 77 16.68 7.33 -15.60
C LEU A 77 17.07 5.92 -15.20
N ILE A 78 18.06 5.36 -15.89
CA ILE A 78 18.71 4.09 -15.58
C ILE A 78 20.13 4.39 -15.12
N ARG A 79 20.55 3.78 -14.01
CA ARG A 79 21.96 3.69 -13.62
C ARG A 79 22.50 2.29 -13.87
N SER A 80 23.77 2.17 -14.28
CA SER A 80 24.41 0.88 -14.54
C SER A 80 25.95 0.95 -14.50
N GLU A 81 26.62 -0.19 -14.64
CA GLU A 81 28.04 -0.23 -15.00
C GLU A 81 28.28 0.06 -16.48
N SER A 82 29.53 -0.03 -16.93
CA SER A 82 29.85 0.19 -18.33
C SER A 82 29.20 -0.83 -19.24
N LEU A 83 28.83 -0.36 -20.44
CA LEU A 83 28.13 -1.14 -21.43
C LEU A 83 29.11 -1.92 -22.33
N ASP A 84 30.36 -2.11 -21.91
CA ASP A 84 31.38 -2.85 -22.67
C ASP A 84 31.12 -4.36 -22.71
N LYS A 85 30.23 -4.86 -21.83
CA LYS A 85 29.92 -6.29 -21.67
C LYS A 85 28.50 -6.68 -22.05
N ILE A 86 27.62 -5.70 -22.32
CA ILE A 86 26.28 -6.04 -22.77
C ILE A 86 26.35 -6.73 -24.13
N THR A 87 25.41 -7.63 -24.39
CA THR A 87 25.30 -8.26 -25.71
C THR A 87 24.58 -7.33 -26.69
N THR A 88 24.66 -7.60 -27.99
CA THR A 88 23.82 -6.90 -28.99
C THR A 88 22.33 -7.03 -28.68
N ALA A 89 21.90 -8.19 -28.17
CA ALA A 89 20.51 -8.37 -27.72
C ALA A 89 20.19 -7.48 -26.51
N GLY A 90 21.12 -7.33 -25.56
CA GLY A 90 20.96 -6.41 -24.43
C GLY A 90 20.87 -4.95 -24.87
N ALA A 91 21.71 -4.52 -25.81
CA ALA A 91 21.61 -3.18 -26.40
C ALA A 91 20.25 -2.96 -27.08
N GLN A 92 19.70 -3.98 -27.75
CA GLN A 92 18.36 -3.91 -28.34
C GLN A 92 17.27 -3.85 -27.26
N THR A 93 17.37 -4.62 -26.17
CA THR A 93 16.42 -4.52 -25.04
C THR A 93 16.43 -3.11 -24.42
N LEU A 94 17.61 -2.50 -24.25
CA LEU A 94 17.71 -1.12 -23.75
C LEU A 94 17.02 -0.11 -24.68
N ALA A 95 17.10 -0.32 -26.00
CA ALA A 95 16.42 0.53 -26.98
C ALA A 95 14.89 0.30 -27.02
N ASP A 96 14.46 -0.95 -27.14
CA ASP A 96 13.06 -1.29 -27.44
C ASP A 96 12.17 -1.34 -26.19
N THR A 97 12.69 -1.88 -25.08
CA THR A 97 11.92 -2.06 -23.83
C THR A 97 12.07 -0.85 -22.93
N TYR A 98 13.30 -0.39 -22.75
CA TYR A 98 13.62 0.70 -21.81
C TYR A 98 13.66 2.08 -22.47
N HIS A 99 13.54 2.14 -23.79
CA HIS A 99 13.49 3.40 -24.55
C HIS A 99 14.66 4.34 -24.25
N VAL A 100 15.85 3.76 -24.04
CA VAL A 100 17.08 4.53 -23.82
C VAL A 100 17.39 5.31 -25.08
N ASP A 101 17.36 6.65 -24.98
CA ASP A 101 17.63 7.57 -26.08
C ASP A 101 18.86 8.46 -25.81
N LEU A 102 19.37 8.45 -24.58
CA LEU A 102 20.59 9.15 -24.19
C LEU A 102 21.43 8.29 -23.24
N VAL A 103 22.72 8.13 -23.56
CA VAL A 103 23.73 7.51 -22.70
C VAL A 103 24.72 8.58 -22.24
N ILE A 104 24.90 8.70 -20.92
CA ILE A 104 25.90 9.55 -20.27
C ILE A 104 27.00 8.66 -19.71
N ASP A 105 28.15 8.62 -20.38
CA ASP A 105 29.33 7.87 -19.95
C ASP A 105 30.26 8.75 -19.13
N LEU A 106 30.41 8.43 -17.84
CA LEU A 106 31.22 9.17 -16.88
C LEU A 106 32.71 8.76 -16.84
N ARG A 107 33.09 7.78 -17.66
CA ARG A 107 34.46 7.25 -17.71
C ARG A 107 35.42 8.22 -18.36
N THR A 108 36.70 8.07 -18.03
CA THR A 108 37.75 8.87 -18.65
C THR A 108 37.96 8.46 -20.10
N PRO A 109 38.44 9.36 -20.98
CA PRO A 109 38.69 9.00 -22.39
C PRO A 109 39.58 7.75 -22.56
N GLY A 110 40.55 7.54 -21.66
CA GLY A 110 41.39 6.34 -21.66
C GLY A 110 40.63 5.06 -21.30
N GLN A 111 39.71 5.12 -20.33
CA GLN A 111 38.84 4.00 -19.97
C GLN A 111 37.91 3.64 -21.13
N VAL A 112 37.29 4.64 -21.77
CA VAL A 112 36.42 4.45 -22.95
C VAL A 112 37.18 3.83 -24.12
N ALA A 113 38.39 4.32 -24.41
CA ALA A 113 39.21 3.77 -25.48
C ALA A 113 39.63 2.31 -25.23
N THR A 114 39.82 1.92 -23.96
CA THR A 114 40.22 0.57 -23.58
C THR A 114 39.05 -0.42 -23.58
N LYS A 115 37.86 0.03 -23.19
CA LYS A 115 36.64 -0.77 -23.07
C LYS A 115 35.45 -0.01 -23.66
N PRO A 116 35.37 0.10 -24.99
CA PRO A 116 34.29 0.85 -25.63
C PRO A 116 32.94 0.19 -25.35
N ASP A 117 31.92 1.01 -25.13
CA ASP A 117 30.55 0.53 -24.95
C ASP A 117 30.00 -0.10 -26.24
N VAL A 118 29.10 -1.07 -26.06
CA VAL A 118 28.24 -1.50 -27.15
C VAL A 118 27.18 -0.42 -27.40
N PRO A 119 27.08 0.15 -28.61
CA PRO A 119 26.11 1.22 -28.88
C PRO A 119 24.66 0.74 -28.75
N ILE A 120 23.83 1.56 -28.11
CA ILE A 120 22.37 1.34 -28.05
C ILE A 120 21.73 1.90 -29.31
N PRO A 121 20.98 1.10 -30.10
CA PRO A 121 20.31 1.58 -31.30
C PRO A 121 19.39 2.79 -31.03
N GLY A 122 19.59 3.87 -31.77
CA GLY A 122 18.76 5.09 -31.66
C GLY A 122 19.14 6.03 -30.53
N ALA A 123 20.00 5.62 -29.59
CA ALA A 123 20.46 6.47 -28.49
C ALA A 123 21.63 7.38 -28.92
N GLN A 124 21.64 8.60 -28.41
CA GLN A 124 22.80 9.46 -28.42
C GLN A 124 23.74 9.07 -27.27
N SER A 125 25.05 9.03 -27.51
CA SER A 125 26.04 8.86 -26.43
C SER A 125 26.85 10.13 -26.23
N VAL A 126 26.99 10.55 -24.96
CA VAL A 126 27.81 11.69 -24.55
C VAL A 126 28.78 11.24 -23.47
N ASN A 127 30.07 11.49 -23.68
CA ASN A 127 31.08 11.25 -22.65
C ASN A 127 31.31 12.53 -21.84
N ILE A 128 30.89 12.51 -20.57
CA ILE A 128 31.15 13.57 -19.60
C ILE A 128 32.09 12.97 -18.55
N SER A 129 33.39 12.97 -18.85
CA SER A 129 34.39 12.38 -17.94
C SER A 129 34.38 13.08 -16.59
N MET A 130 33.94 12.38 -15.54
CA MET A 130 33.88 12.93 -14.18
C MET A 130 35.27 13.37 -13.72
N PHE A 131 36.28 12.55 -13.96
CA PHE A 131 37.66 12.81 -13.56
C PHE A 131 38.45 13.68 -14.56
N GLY A 132 37.80 14.22 -15.59
CA GLY A 132 38.49 14.94 -16.66
C GLY A 132 39.49 14.05 -17.39
N ALA A 133 40.78 14.45 -17.39
CA ALA A 133 41.86 13.68 -18.00
C ALA A 133 42.61 12.76 -17.00
N ASP A 134 42.30 12.86 -15.70
CA ASP A 134 42.98 12.10 -14.66
C ASP A 134 42.60 10.61 -14.69
N GLY A 135 43.52 9.75 -14.26
CA GLY A 135 43.38 8.29 -14.29
C GLY A 135 42.64 7.69 -13.09
N ASP A 136 42.72 6.37 -12.96
CA ASP A 136 42.09 5.60 -11.88
C ASP A 136 42.66 5.96 -10.49
N TYR A 137 41.80 5.87 -9.46
CA TYR A 137 42.18 6.02 -8.07
C TYR A 137 42.50 4.64 -7.46
N SER A 138 43.50 4.59 -6.57
CA SER A 138 43.84 3.38 -5.79
C SER A 138 43.27 3.37 -4.38
N ASP A 139 42.70 4.51 -3.94
CA ASP A 139 42.11 4.72 -2.62
C ASP A 139 40.77 5.43 -2.82
N ASP A 140 39.68 4.74 -2.45
CA ASP A 140 38.32 5.23 -2.65
C ASP A 140 38.03 6.43 -1.75
N THR A 141 38.54 6.48 -0.52
CA THR A 141 38.33 7.63 0.37
C THR A 141 38.96 8.90 -0.22
N ALA A 142 40.18 8.79 -0.76
CA ALA A 142 40.82 9.90 -1.45
C ALA A 142 40.05 10.34 -2.71
N MET A 143 39.52 9.38 -3.48
CA MET A 143 38.64 9.66 -4.62
C MET A 143 37.38 10.42 -4.19
N TYR A 144 36.75 10.04 -3.09
CA TYR A 144 35.53 10.68 -2.60
C TYR A 144 35.75 12.11 -2.11
N HIS A 145 36.89 12.41 -1.48
CA HIS A 145 37.28 13.79 -1.21
C HIS A 145 37.48 14.59 -2.50
N ASP A 146 38.15 14.02 -3.49
CA ASP A 146 38.39 14.67 -4.78
C ASP A 146 37.09 14.88 -5.58
N LEU A 147 36.13 13.95 -5.49
CA LEU A 147 34.81 14.03 -6.11
C LEU A 147 34.03 15.27 -5.65
N VAL A 148 34.34 15.83 -4.48
CA VAL A 148 33.70 17.06 -4.00
C VAL A 148 34.22 18.29 -4.76
N ASP A 149 35.53 18.48 -4.85
CA ASP A 149 36.04 19.77 -5.32
C ASP A 149 37.47 19.77 -5.88
N LYS A 150 37.95 18.63 -6.39
CA LYS A 150 39.30 18.59 -6.99
C LYS A 150 39.46 19.63 -8.08
N GLY A 151 40.45 20.51 -7.92
CA GLY A 151 40.76 21.56 -8.89
C GLY A 151 39.76 22.73 -8.89
N TYR A 152 38.82 22.76 -7.95
CA TYR A 152 37.93 23.90 -7.73
C TYR A 152 38.71 25.09 -7.15
N VAL A 153 38.46 26.27 -7.70
CA VAL A 153 38.94 27.54 -7.13
C VAL A 153 37.76 28.47 -6.89
N ASP A 154 36.93 28.66 -7.90
CA ASP A 154 35.73 29.50 -7.90
C ASP A 154 34.81 29.12 -9.08
N ALA A 155 33.70 29.84 -9.25
CA ALA A 155 32.76 29.60 -10.34
C ALA A 155 33.35 29.77 -11.75
N ALA A 156 34.43 30.54 -11.92
CA ALA A 156 35.12 30.69 -13.20
C ALA A 156 36.12 29.55 -13.46
N THR A 157 36.61 28.91 -12.40
CA THR A 157 37.49 27.74 -12.45
C THR A 157 36.93 26.60 -11.60
N PRO A 158 35.84 25.95 -12.05
CA PRO A 158 35.12 24.95 -11.27
C PRO A 158 35.87 23.62 -11.06
N GLY A 159 36.90 23.34 -11.85
CA GLY A 159 37.54 22.02 -11.86
C GLY A 159 36.69 20.93 -12.55
N PRO A 160 37.26 19.74 -12.80
CA PRO A 160 36.62 18.70 -13.60
C PRO A 160 35.31 18.15 -12.98
N MET A 161 35.30 17.85 -11.68
CA MET A 161 34.16 17.18 -11.02
C MET A 161 32.92 18.08 -11.01
N ILE A 162 33.06 19.31 -10.54
CA ILE A 162 31.96 20.29 -10.48
C ILE A 162 31.47 20.63 -11.89
N SER A 163 32.38 20.76 -12.86
CA SER A 163 31.99 20.95 -14.27
C SER A 163 31.16 19.78 -14.81
N ALA A 164 31.54 18.55 -14.46
CA ALA A 164 30.82 17.35 -14.88
C ALA A 164 29.43 17.29 -14.22
N TYR A 165 29.33 17.47 -12.89
CA TYR A 165 28.04 17.51 -12.20
C TYR A 165 27.10 18.56 -12.77
N SER A 166 27.61 19.77 -13.01
CA SER A 166 26.83 20.88 -13.59
C SER A 166 26.26 20.49 -14.96
N GLN A 167 27.11 19.94 -15.84
CA GLN A 167 26.68 19.49 -17.17
C GLN A 167 25.68 18.34 -17.10
N ILE A 168 25.89 17.35 -16.22
CA ILE A 168 25.02 16.18 -16.10
C ILE A 168 23.65 16.59 -15.58
N LEU A 169 23.58 17.35 -14.47
CA LEU A 169 22.30 17.78 -13.89
C LEU A 169 21.53 18.70 -14.85
N HIS A 170 22.22 19.59 -15.57
CA HIS A 170 21.59 20.41 -16.60
C HIS A 170 21.10 19.57 -17.79
N LEU A 171 21.85 18.55 -18.21
CA LEU A 171 21.44 17.65 -19.29
C LEU A 171 20.23 16.81 -18.88
N LEU A 172 20.19 16.30 -17.63
CA LEU A 172 19.02 15.61 -17.08
C LEU A 172 17.81 16.54 -16.98
N ALA A 173 18.00 17.83 -16.70
CA ALA A 173 16.94 18.82 -16.61
C ALA A 173 16.36 19.20 -18.00
N THR A 174 17.20 19.21 -19.04
CA THR A 174 16.83 19.71 -20.37
C THR A 174 16.48 18.61 -21.37
N HIS A 175 16.99 17.39 -21.18
CA HIS A 175 16.57 16.24 -21.95
C HIS A 175 15.14 15.89 -21.56
N THR A 176 14.21 15.93 -22.51
CA THR A 176 12.78 15.63 -22.31
C THR A 176 12.31 14.40 -23.09
N GLY A 177 13.19 13.85 -23.94
CA GLY A 177 13.00 12.58 -24.63
C GLY A 177 13.27 11.38 -23.71
N GLY A 178 12.71 10.23 -24.12
CA GLY A 178 12.99 8.87 -23.67
C GLY A 178 13.52 8.68 -22.25
N THR A 179 14.46 7.75 -22.13
CA THR A 179 15.12 7.33 -20.90
C THR A 179 16.61 7.64 -20.98
N VAL A 180 17.14 8.30 -19.95
CA VAL A 180 18.58 8.52 -19.85
C VAL A 180 19.21 7.29 -19.17
N LEU A 181 20.30 6.77 -19.72
CA LEU A 181 21.16 5.81 -19.03
C LEU A 181 22.46 6.51 -18.64
N ILE A 182 22.78 6.53 -17.35
CA ILE A 182 24.03 7.06 -16.81
C ILE A 182 24.89 5.95 -16.24
N HIS A 183 26.18 5.94 -16.56
CA HIS A 183 27.07 4.90 -16.04
C HIS A 183 28.50 5.41 -15.87
N CYS A 184 29.30 4.61 -15.16
CA CYS A 184 30.75 4.75 -15.11
C CYS A 184 31.39 3.39 -15.38
N SER A 185 32.45 2.99 -14.65
CA SER A 185 33.03 1.65 -14.80
C SER A 185 32.20 0.58 -14.08
N HIS A 186 31.86 0.81 -12.80
CA HIS A 186 31.06 -0.11 -11.99
C HIS A 186 29.65 0.40 -11.68
N GLY A 187 29.32 1.62 -12.10
CA GLY A 187 28.02 2.21 -11.80
C GLY A 187 27.80 2.51 -10.31
N MET A 188 28.87 2.61 -9.53
CA MET A 188 28.83 2.72 -8.07
C MET A 188 29.19 4.13 -7.61
N ASP A 189 30.43 4.57 -7.80
CA ASP A 189 30.95 5.77 -7.13
C ASP A 189 30.57 7.07 -7.85
N ARG A 190 31.14 7.30 -9.05
CA ARG A 190 30.85 8.48 -9.88
C ARG A 190 29.38 8.60 -10.25
N THR A 191 28.76 7.45 -10.59
CA THR A 191 27.32 7.39 -10.86
C THR A 191 26.53 7.59 -9.56
N GLY A 192 27.00 7.04 -8.44
CA GLY A 192 26.34 7.16 -7.14
C GLY A 192 26.26 8.59 -6.65
N THR A 193 27.33 9.39 -6.74
CA THR A 193 27.30 10.79 -6.30
C THR A 193 26.40 11.66 -7.18
N VAL A 194 26.28 11.36 -8.48
CA VAL A 194 25.30 12.03 -9.35
C VAL A 194 23.87 11.70 -8.91
N VAL A 195 23.58 10.42 -8.67
CA VAL A 195 22.24 9.95 -8.27
C VAL A 195 21.86 10.46 -6.88
N ASP A 196 22.81 10.46 -5.93
CA ASP A 196 22.67 11.10 -4.61
C ASP A 196 22.22 12.56 -4.71
N MET A 197 22.93 13.38 -5.50
CA MET A 197 22.55 14.77 -5.72
C MET A 197 21.18 14.93 -6.40
N LEU A 198 20.85 14.06 -7.36
CA LEU A 198 19.54 14.06 -8.00
C LEU A 198 18.45 13.72 -6.97
N ASP A 199 18.61 12.66 -6.20
CA ASP A 199 17.66 12.20 -5.20
C ASP A 199 17.45 13.24 -4.09
N HIS A 200 18.51 13.95 -3.69
CA HIS A 200 18.40 15.12 -2.81
C HIS A 200 17.54 16.24 -3.41
N ILE A 201 17.73 16.57 -4.70
CA ILE A 201 16.88 17.55 -5.42
C ILE A 201 15.42 17.09 -5.44
N LEU A 202 15.20 15.78 -5.61
CA LEU A 202 13.89 15.14 -5.64
C LEU A 202 13.28 14.94 -4.26
N GLY A 203 13.98 15.25 -3.16
CA GLY A 203 13.48 15.17 -1.80
C GLY A 203 13.36 13.75 -1.25
N VAL A 204 14.17 12.82 -1.76
CA VAL A 204 14.28 11.45 -1.27
C VAL A 204 14.94 11.44 0.12
N SER A 205 14.60 10.47 0.96
CA SER A 205 15.20 10.36 2.29
C SER A 205 16.66 9.89 2.23
N GLU A 206 17.50 10.37 3.16
CA GLU A 206 18.89 9.93 3.31
C GLU A 206 19.04 8.40 3.42
N SER A 207 18.07 7.73 4.06
CA SER A 207 18.08 6.27 4.17
C SER A 207 17.82 5.57 2.84
N ASP A 208 16.95 6.13 1.99
CA ASP A 208 16.64 5.56 0.68
C ASP A 208 17.77 5.84 -0.32
N ILE A 209 18.41 7.01 -0.23
CA ILE A 209 19.63 7.35 -0.99
C ILE A 209 20.74 6.35 -0.66
N LEU A 210 21.02 6.14 0.63
CA LEU A 210 22.03 5.18 1.05
C LEU A 210 21.68 3.75 0.61
N HIS A 211 20.41 3.36 0.71
CA HIS A 211 19.94 2.05 0.23
C HIS A 211 20.21 1.88 -1.28
N ASP A 212 19.85 2.86 -2.12
CA ASP A 212 20.15 2.83 -3.55
C ASP A 212 21.65 2.67 -3.82
N TYR A 213 22.47 3.46 -3.12
CA TYR A 213 23.92 3.41 -3.28
C TYR A 213 24.48 2.02 -2.95
N LEU A 214 24.05 1.44 -1.81
CA LEU A 214 24.49 0.13 -1.35
C LEU A 214 23.94 -1.04 -2.18
N LEU A 215 22.84 -0.89 -2.95
CA LEU A 215 22.40 -1.92 -3.90
C LEU A 215 23.47 -2.28 -4.93
N SER A 216 24.42 -1.38 -5.20
CA SER A 216 25.57 -1.67 -6.04
C SER A 216 26.39 -2.85 -5.53
N ASN A 217 26.54 -2.98 -4.20
CA ASN A 217 27.22 -4.13 -3.59
C ASN A 217 26.45 -5.42 -3.81
N THR A 218 25.12 -5.38 -3.73
CA THR A 218 24.26 -6.55 -3.95
C THR A 218 24.31 -6.99 -5.41
N GLN A 219 24.16 -6.07 -6.36
CA GLN A 219 24.11 -6.40 -7.77
C GLN A 219 25.48 -6.80 -8.35
N LEU A 220 26.58 -6.28 -7.81
CA LEU A 220 27.93 -6.66 -8.21
C LEU A 220 28.51 -7.84 -7.41
N GLY A 221 27.87 -8.23 -6.30
CA GLY A 221 28.36 -9.29 -5.41
C GLY A 221 29.62 -8.90 -4.63
N VAL A 222 29.73 -7.64 -4.21
CA VAL A 222 30.89 -7.05 -3.53
C VAL A 222 30.47 -6.30 -2.26
N THR A 223 31.41 -5.65 -1.55
CA THR A 223 31.14 -4.80 -0.37
C THR A 223 31.97 -3.51 -0.40
N TRP A 224 32.18 -2.95 -1.59
CA TRP A 224 33.06 -1.78 -1.80
C TRP A 224 32.35 -0.48 -1.43
N ALA A 225 31.07 -0.34 -1.77
CA ALA A 225 30.27 0.79 -1.34
C ALA A 225 30.04 0.73 0.18
N THR A 226 30.21 1.85 0.87
CA THR A 226 29.94 1.95 2.31
C THR A 226 29.26 3.27 2.63
N ALA A 227 28.48 3.31 3.71
CA ALA A 227 27.91 4.57 4.21
C ALA A 227 28.99 5.61 4.54
N ASP A 228 30.19 5.17 4.92
CA ASP A 228 31.32 6.06 5.22
C ASP A 228 31.86 6.78 3.97
N LEU A 229 31.82 6.13 2.79
CA LEU A 229 32.24 6.78 1.54
C LEU A 229 31.23 7.83 1.06
N LEU A 230 29.94 7.48 1.03
CA LEU A 230 28.91 8.43 0.57
C LEU A 230 28.59 9.48 1.66
N GLN A 231 28.07 9.05 2.81
CA GLN A 231 27.58 9.97 3.83
C GLN A 231 28.73 10.48 4.73
N GLY A 232 29.65 9.60 5.10
CA GLY A 232 30.76 9.92 6.00
C GLY A 232 31.86 10.79 5.36
N THR A 233 31.99 10.74 4.04
CA THR A 233 33.04 11.44 3.27
C THR A 233 32.44 12.45 2.30
N PHE A 234 31.72 12.03 1.25
CA PHE A 234 31.20 12.96 0.22
C PHE A 234 30.26 14.02 0.80
N GLU A 235 29.15 13.59 1.39
CA GLU A 235 28.12 14.49 1.94
C GLU A 235 28.66 15.29 3.13
N SER A 236 29.48 14.65 3.97
CA SER A 236 30.15 15.29 5.10
C SER A 236 31.09 16.43 4.66
N ASP A 237 31.90 16.22 3.62
CA ASP A 237 32.75 17.25 3.03
C ASP A 237 31.89 18.35 2.40
N VAL A 238 30.84 18.00 1.65
CA VAL A 238 29.89 18.96 1.08
C VAL A 238 29.26 19.83 2.17
N ALA A 239 28.80 19.22 3.26
CA ALA A 239 28.22 19.90 4.41
C ALA A 239 29.23 20.86 5.07
N THR A 240 30.45 20.37 5.30
CA THR A 240 31.49 21.10 6.01
C THR A 240 32.08 22.25 5.18
N LYS A 241 32.38 22.01 3.91
CA LYS A 241 33.05 22.98 3.02
C LYS A 241 32.08 23.97 2.38
N TYR A 242 30.84 23.56 2.11
CA TYR A 242 29.89 24.33 1.28
C TYR A 242 28.57 24.68 1.98
N SER A 243 28.44 24.41 3.28
CA SER A 243 27.23 24.68 4.08
C SER A 243 26.01 23.85 3.65
N GLY A 244 26.24 22.60 3.23
CA GLY A 244 25.19 21.64 2.90
C GLY A 244 24.92 21.50 1.39
N MET A 245 24.23 20.42 1.05
CA MET A 245 23.98 20.00 -0.34
C MET A 245 23.24 21.08 -1.16
N ASP A 246 22.24 21.76 -0.59
CA ASP A 246 21.51 22.84 -1.28
C ASP A 246 22.41 24.01 -1.71
N SER A 247 23.33 24.41 -0.82
CA SER A 247 24.27 25.50 -1.07
C SER A 247 25.34 25.06 -2.07
N TYR A 248 25.81 23.81 -1.98
CA TYR A 248 26.73 23.23 -2.94
C TYR A 248 26.14 23.13 -4.34
N LEU A 249 24.92 22.60 -4.49
CA LEU A 249 24.21 22.52 -5.78
C LEU A 249 24.00 23.91 -6.39
N SER A 250 23.46 24.85 -5.62
CA SER A 250 23.06 26.16 -6.15
C SER A 250 24.22 27.14 -6.38
N LYS A 251 25.24 27.15 -5.51
CA LYS A 251 26.32 28.16 -5.56
C LYS A 251 27.63 27.64 -6.12
N THR A 252 27.92 26.35 -5.95
CA THR A 252 29.20 25.75 -6.37
C THR A 252 29.03 25.03 -7.71
N ILE A 253 28.07 24.12 -7.82
CA ILE A 253 27.74 23.42 -9.08
C ILE A 253 27.01 24.35 -10.07
N GLY A 254 26.22 25.29 -9.55
CA GLY A 254 25.48 26.25 -10.37
C GLY A 254 24.16 25.70 -10.91
N VAL A 255 23.55 24.71 -10.25
CA VAL A 255 22.21 24.22 -10.59
C VAL A 255 21.19 25.33 -10.32
N THR A 256 20.47 25.74 -11.35
CA THR A 256 19.52 26.85 -11.22
C THR A 256 18.18 26.38 -10.64
N SER A 257 17.36 27.31 -10.16
CA SER A 257 15.98 26.99 -9.77
C SER A 257 15.14 26.46 -10.93
N GLN A 258 15.48 26.83 -12.17
CA GLN A 258 14.84 26.30 -13.37
C GLN A 258 15.23 24.84 -13.61
N ASP A 259 16.51 24.49 -13.43
CA ASP A 259 16.97 23.09 -13.53
C ASP A 259 16.30 22.24 -12.44
N ILE A 260 16.27 22.71 -11.19
CA ILE A 260 15.58 22.02 -10.08
C ILE A 260 14.11 21.78 -10.41
N ALA A 261 13.40 22.78 -10.92
CA ALA A 261 11.99 22.65 -11.30
C ALA A 261 11.81 21.65 -12.44
N ALA A 262 12.68 21.68 -13.46
CA ALA A 262 12.62 20.75 -14.59
C ALA A 262 12.93 19.30 -14.17
N LEU A 263 13.93 19.09 -13.30
CA LEU A 263 14.24 17.78 -12.72
C LEU A 263 13.08 17.22 -11.92
N ARG A 264 12.48 18.02 -11.03
CA ARG A 264 11.30 17.61 -10.25
C ARG A 264 10.12 17.28 -11.17
N ASN A 265 9.87 18.09 -12.20
CA ASN A 265 8.82 17.83 -13.17
C ASN A 265 9.05 16.55 -14.00
N ARG A 266 10.32 16.22 -14.30
CA ARG A 266 10.68 15.03 -15.06
C ARG A 266 10.61 13.76 -14.21
N PHE A 267 11.11 13.82 -12.98
CA PHE A 267 11.39 12.64 -12.15
C PHE A 267 10.45 12.46 -10.95
N LEU A 268 9.53 13.39 -10.66
CA LEU A 268 8.45 13.15 -9.70
C LEU A 268 7.14 12.90 -10.45
N VAL A 269 6.40 11.87 -10.01
CA VAL A 269 5.01 11.70 -10.43
C VAL A 269 4.19 12.79 -9.76
N SER A 270 3.54 13.64 -10.56
CA SER A 270 2.66 14.68 -10.01
C SER A 270 1.53 14.06 -9.22
N ASN A 271 1.37 14.53 -7.97
CA ASN A 271 0.22 14.23 -7.12
C ASN A 271 -0.78 15.41 -7.09
N ASP A 272 -0.61 16.41 -7.96
CA ASP A 272 -1.45 17.61 -8.03
C ASP A 272 -2.88 17.28 -8.43
N ALA A 273 -3.07 16.16 -9.13
CA ALA A 273 -4.37 15.63 -9.48
C ALA A 273 -5.02 14.82 -8.34
N SER A 274 -4.51 14.84 -7.11
CA SER A 274 -5.10 14.06 -6.01
C SER A 274 -6.30 14.75 -5.35
N ALA A 275 -7.27 13.96 -4.90
CA ALA A 275 -8.24 14.37 -3.89
C ALA A 275 -7.63 14.21 -2.49
N SER A 276 -7.88 15.18 -1.60
CA SER A 276 -7.60 15.07 -0.16
C SER A 276 -8.79 14.53 0.63
N ALA A 277 -10.02 14.71 0.12
CA ALA A 277 -11.21 14.06 0.64
C ALA A 277 -12.29 13.94 -0.45
N ILE A 278 -13.05 12.85 -0.43
CA ILE A 278 -14.30 12.71 -1.17
C ILE A 278 -15.38 12.28 -0.19
N THR A 279 -16.52 12.96 -0.20
CA THR A 279 -17.71 12.54 0.56
C THR A 279 -18.92 12.46 -0.36
N ILE A 280 -19.78 11.47 -0.12
CA ILE A 280 -21.02 11.26 -0.88
C ILE A 280 -22.17 11.19 0.11
N GLY A 281 -23.11 12.15 0.05
CA GLY A 281 -24.20 12.24 1.02
C GLY A 281 -23.73 12.34 2.47
N GLY A 282 -22.53 12.91 2.69
CA GLY A 282 -21.90 13.02 4.02
C GLY A 282 -21.10 11.80 4.47
N VAL A 283 -21.07 10.71 3.69
CA VAL A 283 -20.25 9.51 3.98
C VAL A 283 -18.88 9.66 3.35
N SER A 284 -17.83 9.44 4.14
CA SER A 284 -16.44 9.52 3.68
C SER A 284 -16.09 8.34 2.76
N VAL A 285 -15.40 8.62 1.66
CA VAL A 285 -14.91 7.63 0.70
C VAL A 285 -13.47 7.23 1.05
N PRO A 286 -13.14 5.93 1.12
CA PRO A 286 -11.77 5.44 1.21
C PRO A 286 -10.99 5.73 -0.09
N LEU A 287 -10.19 6.80 -0.10
CA LEU A 287 -9.53 7.29 -1.33
C LEU A 287 -8.55 6.28 -1.93
N ASP A 288 -7.81 5.54 -1.11
CA ASP A 288 -6.85 4.54 -1.59
C ASP A 288 -7.54 3.45 -2.39
N SER A 289 -8.67 2.93 -1.89
CA SER A 289 -9.47 1.93 -2.61
C SER A 289 -10.12 2.54 -3.85
N ALA A 290 -10.65 3.75 -3.73
CA ALA A 290 -11.33 4.45 -4.84
C ALA A 290 -10.40 4.74 -6.01
N ALA A 291 -9.11 4.96 -5.75
CA ALA A 291 -8.10 5.23 -6.78
C ALA A 291 -7.61 3.98 -7.53
N THR A 292 -8.09 2.78 -7.18
CA THR A 292 -7.77 1.52 -7.88
C THR A 292 -8.82 1.19 -8.94
N ASP A 293 -8.48 0.29 -9.87
CA ASP A 293 -9.43 -0.23 -10.87
C ASP A 293 -10.64 -0.95 -10.25
N ALA A 294 -10.50 -1.48 -9.03
CA ALA A 294 -11.59 -2.12 -8.30
C ALA A 294 -12.59 -1.08 -7.74
N GLY A 295 -12.10 0.13 -7.45
CA GLY A 295 -12.86 1.21 -6.82
C GLY A 295 -13.14 0.97 -5.32
N ALA A 296 -13.80 1.95 -4.71
CA ALA A 296 -14.30 1.86 -3.35
C ALA A 296 -15.78 1.49 -3.32
N SER A 297 -16.21 0.86 -2.23
CA SER A 297 -17.64 0.69 -1.93
C SER A 297 -17.98 1.41 -0.63
N ILE A 298 -19.06 2.18 -0.64
CA ILE A 298 -19.66 2.78 0.55
C ILE A 298 -21.14 2.39 0.63
N THR A 299 -21.74 2.55 1.81
CA THR A 299 -23.19 2.34 2.01
C THR A 299 -23.86 3.67 2.30
N LEU A 300 -24.96 3.96 1.59
CA LEU A 300 -25.75 5.18 1.80
C LEU A 300 -27.23 4.90 1.57
N ALA A 301 -28.07 5.26 2.55
CA ALA A 301 -29.52 5.22 2.43
C ALA A 301 -30.06 6.35 1.54
N SER A 302 -29.82 6.25 0.23
CA SER A 302 -30.29 7.22 -0.76
C SER A 302 -31.10 6.54 -1.86
N PRO A 303 -32.27 7.09 -2.26
CA PRO A 303 -33.08 6.51 -3.32
C PRO A 303 -32.46 6.73 -4.71
N SER A 304 -31.77 7.85 -4.91
CA SER A 304 -31.09 8.25 -6.14
C SER A 304 -29.88 9.11 -5.81
N LEU A 305 -28.82 9.01 -6.61
CA LEU A 305 -27.63 9.85 -6.47
C LEU A 305 -27.63 10.94 -7.54
N ALA A 306 -27.25 12.14 -7.16
CA ALA A 306 -26.97 13.24 -8.04
C ALA A 306 -25.51 13.73 -7.86
N PRO A 307 -24.91 14.38 -8.87
CA PRO A 307 -23.58 14.96 -8.74
C PRO A 307 -23.45 15.95 -7.56
N THR A 308 -24.53 16.62 -7.17
CA THR A 308 -24.58 17.54 -6.02
C THR A 308 -24.36 16.86 -4.66
N ASP A 309 -24.55 15.54 -4.60
CA ASP A 309 -24.34 14.76 -3.37
C ASP A 309 -22.85 14.47 -3.13
N VAL A 310 -22.01 14.71 -4.14
CA VAL A 310 -20.58 14.43 -4.11
C VAL A 310 -19.83 15.72 -3.82
N GLN A 311 -19.05 15.72 -2.74
CA GLN A 311 -18.15 16.81 -2.39
C GLN A 311 -16.71 16.30 -2.53
N VAL A 312 -15.91 17.02 -3.31
CA VAL A 312 -14.50 16.71 -3.56
C VAL A 312 -13.66 17.85 -3.02
N VAL A 313 -12.71 17.52 -2.15
CA VAL A 313 -11.65 18.43 -1.73
C VAL A 313 -10.37 17.96 -2.43
N THR A 314 -9.74 18.82 -3.19
CA THR A 314 -8.49 18.52 -3.89
C THR A 314 -7.29 18.64 -2.96
N GLY A 315 -6.20 17.95 -3.27
CA GLY A 315 -4.91 18.09 -2.58
C GLY A 315 -4.19 19.38 -2.98
N ASN A 316 -4.34 19.79 -4.24
CA ASN A 316 -3.86 21.06 -4.78
C ASN A 316 -5.03 22.05 -4.95
N ALA A 317 -4.88 23.27 -4.46
CA ALA A 317 -5.92 24.30 -4.49
C ALA A 317 -6.29 24.77 -5.92
N ASP A 318 -5.37 24.64 -6.86
CA ASP A 318 -5.56 25.02 -8.26
C ASP A 318 -6.04 23.85 -9.14
N ALA A 319 -6.15 22.64 -8.57
CA ALA A 319 -6.72 21.50 -9.26
C ALA A 319 -8.25 21.62 -9.38
N THR A 320 -8.80 20.99 -10.42
CA THR A 320 -10.25 20.95 -10.66
C THR A 320 -10.77 19.53 -10.55
N SER A 321 -12.08 19.35 -10.34
CA SER A 321 -12.69 18.03 -10.33
C SER A 321 -13.95 17.98 -11.18
N THR A 322 -14.18 16.82 -11.79
CA THR A 322 -15.40 16.50 -12.53
C THR A 322 -16.04 15.26 -11.92
N VAL A 323 -17.35 15.31 -11.69
CA VAL A 323 -18.14 14.23 -11.10
C VAL A 323 -19.15 13.73 -12.12
N THR A 324 -19.15 12.43 -12.37
CA THR A 324 -20.18 11.74 -13.16
C THR A 324 -20.90 10.74 -12.27
N VAL A 325 -22.23 10.72 -12.33
CA VAL A 325 -23.06 9.78 -11.59
C VAL A 325 -23.91 8.98 -12.58
N SER A 326 -23.82 7.65 -12.50
CA SER A 326 -24.60 6.72 -13.31
C SER A 326 -25.22 5.64 -12.43
N GLY A 327 -26.47 5.86 -12.00
CA GLY A 327 -27.14 4.99 -11.04
C GLY A 327 -26.47 5.06 -9.67
N GLN A 328 -25.93 3.94 -9.19
CA GLN A 328 -25.16 3.84 -7.93
C GLN A 328 -23.65 3.94 -8.11
N LYS A 329 -23.18 4.25 -9.32
CA LYS A 329 -21.76 4.48 -9.60
C LYS A 329 -21.48 5.96 -9.64
N VAL A 330 -20.41 6.35 -8.96
CA VAL A 330 -19.86 7.70 -8.95
C VAL A 330 -18.43 7.63 -9.44
N ASP A 331 -18.14 8.39 -10.47
CA ASP A 331 -16.79 8.56 -11.01
C ASP A 331 -16.35 10.00 -10.77
N VAL A 332 -15.25 10.15 -10.03
CA VAL A 332 -14.62 11.45 -9.81
C VAL A 332 -13.29 11.47 -10.54
N THR A 333 -13.08 12.49 -11.36
CA THR A 333 -11.77 12.76 -11.96
C THR A 333 -11.27 14.08 -11.43
N VAL A 334 -10.09 14.08 -10.82
CA VAL A 334 -9.39 15.31 -10.44
C VAL A 334 -8.32 15.58 -11.48
N THR A 335 -8.23 16.82 -11.94
CA THR A 335 -7.30 17.28 -12.97
C THR A 335 -6.37 18.31 -12.35
N ALA A 336 -5.06 18.08 -12.45
CA ALA A 336 -4.03 19.00 -11.99
C ALA A 336 -4.09 20.35 -12.75
N PRO A 337 -3.41 21.40 -12.25
CA PRO A 337 -3.36 22.70 -12.91
C PRO A 337 -2.75 22.69 -14.32
N ASP A 338 -1.97 21.66 -14.65
CA ASP A 338 -1.39 21.46 -15.99
C ASP A 338 -2.44 21.10 -17.06
N GLY A 339 -3.67 20.75 -16.65
CA GLY A 339 -4.77 20.37 -17.53
C GLY A 339 -4.62 19.00 -18.21
N VAL A 340 -3.58 18.23 -17.88
CA VAL A 340 -3.25 16.95 -18.52
C VAL A 340 -3.15 15.82 -17.50
N THR A 341 -2.55 16.07 -16.34
CA THR A 341 -2.42 15.06 -15.29
C THR A 341 -3.78 14.87 -14.60
N THR A 342 -4.31 13.65 -14.67
CA THR A 342 -5.60 13.30 -14.06
C THR A 342 -5.48 12.10 -13.13
N LYS A 343 -6.28 12.10 -12.06
CA LYS A 343 -6.47 10.93 -11.21
C LYS A 343 -7.95 10.59 -11.11
N HIS A 344 -8.26 9.32 -11.33
CA HIS A 344 -9.63 8.80 -11.29
C HIS A 344 -9.90 8.13 -9.95
N TYR A 345 -11.14 8.30 -9.48
CA TYR A 345 -11.68 7.65 -8.29
C TYR A 345 -13.03 7.05 -8.64
N GLY A 346 -13.11 5.72 -8.63
CA GLY A 346 -14.34 4.96 -8.87
C GLY A 346 -15.00 4.56 -7.56
N ILE A 347 -16.29 4.86 -7.40
CA ILE A 347 -17.04 4.55 -6.19
C ILE A 347 -18.37 3.86 -6.54
N THR A 348 -18.65 2.76 -5.86
CA THR A 348 -19.97 2.12 -5.84
C THR A 348 -20.67 2.45 -4.53
N VAL A 349 -21.90 2.95 -4.60
CA VAL A 349 -22.70 3.33 -3.44
C VAL A 349 -23.81 2.32 -3.26
N ALA A 350 -23.59 1.34 -2.40
CA ALA A 350 -24.57 0.31 -2.10
C ALA A 350 -25.71 0.86 -1.24
N LYS A 351 -26.94 0.37 -1.50
CA LYS A 351 -28.05 0.59 -0.58
C LYS A 351 -27.87 -0.24 0.69
N PRO A 352 -28.36 0.25 1.84
CA PRO A 352 -28.53 -0.56 3.04
C PRO A 352 -29.29 -1.86 2.74
N VAL A 353 -28.81 -2.93 3.37
CA VAL A 353 -29.53 -4.21 3.41
C VAL A 353 -30.27 -4.30 4.74
N ILE A 354 -31.50 -4.82 4.69
CA ILE A 354 -32.33 -5.08 5.87
C ILE A 354 -32.53 -6.58 6.08
N ALA A 355 -32.84 -6.97 7.31
CA ALA A 355 -33.19 -8.31 7.70
C ALA A 355 -34.46 -8.31 8.56
N ILE A 356 -35.15 -9.45 8.61
CA ILE A 356 -36.29 -9.66 9.50
C ILE A 356 -35.91 -10.71 10.54
N ALA A 357 -36.02 -10.36 11.83
CA ALA A 357 -35.57 -11.23 12.92
C ALA A 357 -36.31 -12.57 12.97
N GLN A 358 -37.55 -12.60 12.50
CA GLN A 358 -38.41 -13.78 12.43
C GLN A 358 -38.11 -14.69 11.21
N GLY A 359 -37.19 -14.29 10.32
CA GLY A 359 -36.88 -14.98 9.07
C GLY A 359 -37.84 -14.61 7.92
N ASP A 360 -37.79 -15.40 6.85
CA ASP A 360 -38.43 -15.05 5.58
C ASP A 360 -39.86 -15.59 5.44
N SER A 361 -40.36 -16.36 6.41
CA SER A 361 -41.72 -16.91 6.42
C SER A 361 -42.54 -16.28 7.54
N LEU A 362 -43.56 -15.51 7.16
CA LEU A 362 -44.27 -14.60 8.05
C LEU A 362 -45.78 -14.85 7.98
N THR A 363 -46.50 -14.68 9.08
CA THR A 363 -47.97 -14.81 9.10
C THR A 363 -48.62 -13.44 8.92
N ALA A 364 -49.66 -13.34 8.11
CA ALA A 364 -50.47 -12.12 8.01
C ALA A 364 -50.99 -11.69 9.41
N GLY A 365 -50.93 -10.39 9.73
CA GLY A 365 -51.26 -9.86 11.05
C GLY A 365 -50.18 -10.01 12.13
N ALA A 366 -49.04 -10.67 11.84
CA ALA A 366 -47.97 -10.82 12.81
C ALA A 366 -47.10 -9.55 12.96
N THR A 367 -46.54 -9.37 14.15
CA THR A 367 -45.49 -8.37 14.37
C THR A 367 -44.16 -8.86 13.79
N VAL A 368 -43.56 -8.05 12.92
CA VAL A 368 -42.25 -8.26 12.33
C VAL A 368 -41.25 -7.28 12.91
N THR A 369 -40.01 -7.70 13.10
CA THR A 369 -38.91 -6.86 13.58
C THR A 369 -37.88 -6.72 12.46
N VAL A 370 -37.77 -5.51 11.92
CA VAL A 370 -36.82 -5.15 10.86
C VAL A 370 -35.55 -4.63 11.49
N THR A 371 -34.42 -5.18 11.07
CA THR A 371 -33.07 -4.72 11.44
C THR A 371 -32.28 -4.34 10.19
N GLY A 372 -31.29 -3.47 10.35
CA GLY A 372 -30.40 -3.09 9.25
C GLY A 372 -29.33 -2.10 9.68
N SER A 373 -28.37 -1.82 8.80
CA SER A 373 -27.28 -0.87 9.04
C SER A 373 -26.95 -0.07 7.77
N GLY A 374 -26.23 1.04 7.93
CA GLY A 374 -25.87 1.93 6.83
C GLY A 374 -26.89 3.05 6.56
N PHE A 375 -27.79 3.31 7.52
CA PHE A 375 -28.77 4.38 7.44
C PHE A 375 -28.24 5.70 7.98
N THR A 376 -28.73 6.81 7.46
CA THR A 376 -28.39 8.15 7.97
C THR A 376 -28.80 8.27 9.44
N PRO A 377 -27.86 8.53 10.37
CA PRO A 377 -28.15 8.59 11.80
C PRO A 377 -29.26 9.60 12.14
N GLY A 378 -30.21 9.19 12.99
CA GLY A 378 -31.34 10.02 13.43
C GLY A 378 -32.46 10.21 12.39
N ALA A 379 -32.29 9.73 11.16
CA ALA A 379 -33.35 9.79 10.15
C ALA A 379 -34.47 8.78 10.43
N VAL A 380 -35.69 9.14 10.03
CA VAL A 380 -36.88 8.29 10.15
C VAL A 380 -37.26 7.77 8.77
N TYR A 381 -37.45 6.46 8.67
CA TYR A 381 -37.81 5.75 7.45
C TYR A 381 -39.15 5.05 7.60
N GLN A 382 -39.86 4.90 6.50
CA GLN A 382 -41.10 4.14 6.43
C GLN A 382 -40.78 2.66 6.19
N ILE A 383 -41.39 1.77 6.96
CA ILE A 383 -41.34 0.33 6.68
C ILE A 383 -42.46 0.04 5.68
N VAL A 384 -42.10 -0.42 4.48
CA VAL A 384 -43.06 -0.65 3.39
C VAL A 384 -43.09 -2.14 3.06
N VAL A 385 -44.29 -2.72 3.04
CA VAL A 385 -44.56 -4.02 2.43
C VAL A 385 -45.11 -3.78 1.03
N HIS A 386 -44.62 -4.52 0.05
CA HIS A 386 -44.96 -4.32 -1.36
C HIS A 386 -45.47 -5.61 -2.00
N SER A 387 -46.79 -5.61 -2.18
CA SER A 387 -47.53 -6.26 -3.29
C SER A 387 -48.38 -5.21 -4.00
N THR A 388 -49.14 -4.44 -3.23
CA THR A 388 -49.42 -3.01 -3.44
C THR A 388 -48.70 -2.24 -2.32
N PRO A 389 -47.93 -1.17 -2.57
CA PRO A 389 -47.13 -0.51 -1.53
C PRO A 389 -47.99 -0.05 -0.35
N THR A 390 -47.73 -0.61 0.83
CA THR A 390 -48.41 -0.26 2.08
C THR A 390 -47.37 0.06 3.15
N VAL A 391 -47.47 1.25 3.75
CA VAL A 391 -46.65 1.63 4.90
C VAL A 391 -47.19 0.95 6.15
N ILE A 392 -46.37 0.10 6.77
CA ILE A 392 -46.76 -0.74 7.93
C ILE A 392 -46.15 -0.27 9.25
N GLY A 393 -45.20 0.67 9.19
CA GLY A 393 -44.56 1.24 10.37
C GLY A 393 -43.50 2.28 10.03
N GLN A 394 -42.78 2.72 11.05
CA GLN A 394 -41.64 3.63 10.93
C GLN A 394 -40.45 3.08 11.70
N ALA A 395 -39.26 3.43 11.24
CA ALA A 395 -38.00 3.04 11.83
C ALA A 395 -37.07 4.25 11.94
N THR A 396 -36.52 4.50 13.13
CA THR A 396 -35.53 5.57 13.34
C THR A 396 -34.14 4.98 13.41
N ALA A 397 -33.21 5.49 12.61
CA ALA A 397 -31.82 5.10 12.67
C ALA A 397 -31.14 5.61 13.94
N GLY A 398 -30.42 4.73 14.64
CA GLY A 398 -29.57 5.06 15.77
C GLY A 398 -28.40 5.97 15.37
N SER A 399 -27.65 6.44 16.37
CA SER A 399 -26.47 7.29 16.16
C SER A 399 -25.35 6.60 15.37
N ASP A 400 -25.36 5.27 15.33
CA ASP A 400 -24.44 4.42 14.57
C ASP A 400 -24.99 4.01 13.20
N GLY A 401 -26.15 4.53 12.79
CA GLY A 401 -26.81 4.20 11.54
C GLY A 401 -27.46 2.82 11.51
N THR A 402 -27.61 2.16 12.66
CA THR A 402 -28.36 0.91 12.77
C THR A 402 -29.85 1.17 12.99
N ILE A 403 -30.70 0.25 12.52
CA ILE A 403 -32.13 0.27 12.73
C ILE A 403 -32.55 -1.03 13.42
N THR A 404 -33.45 -0.91 14.39
CA THR A 404 -34.26 -2.02 14.90
C THR A 404 -35.65 -1.48 15.20
N ALA A 405 -36.65 -1.92 14.43
CA ALA A 405 -38.01 -1.43 14.56
C ALA A 405 -39.03 -2.56 14.35
N SER A 406 -40.17 -2.47 15.03
CA SER A 406 -41.25 -3.44 14.89
C SER A 406 -42.44 -2.82 14.16
N ALA A 407 -43.04 -3.58 13.25
CA ALA A 407 -44.25 -3.23 12.50
C ALA A 407 -45.21 -4.42 12.47
N VAL A 408 -46.50 -4.18 12.26
CA VAL A 408 -47.50 -5.25 12.14
C VAL A 408 -47.85 -5.41 10.67
N LEU A 409 -47.75 -6.63 10.14
CA LEU A 409 -48.20 -6.93 8.78
C LEU A 409 -49.72 -6.75 8.68
N PRO A 410 -50.26 -6.23 7.56
CA PRO A 410 -51.69 -6.15 7.35
C PRO A 410 -52.33 -7.54 7.49
N ALA A 411 -53.46 -7.63 8.20
CA ALA A 411 -54.15 -8.89 8.43
C ALA A 411 -54.81 -9.45 7.15
N ASP A 412 -55.08 -8.57 6.19
CA ASP A 412 -55.63 -8.84 4.86
C ASP A 412 -54.55 -9.04 3.78
N LEU A 413 -53.27 -9.08 4.16
CA LEU A 413 -52.18 -9.32 3.22
C LEU A 413 -52.29 -10.73 2.62
N GLU A 414 -52.38 -10.82 1.29
CA GLU A 414 -52.53 -12.09 0.58
C GLU A 414 -51.36 -13.06 0.86
N ALA A 415 -51.64 -14.35 0.92
CA ALA A 415 -50.58 -15.35 1.04
C ALA A 415 -49.76 -15.42 -0.26
N GLY A 416 -48.43 -15.42 -0.15
CA GLY A 416 -47.55 -15.41 -1.33
C GLY A 416 -46.21 -14.71 -1.09
N SER A 417 -45.49 -14.43 -2.17
CA SER A 417 -44.22 -13.70 -2.14
C SER A 417 -44.47 -12.19 -2.13
N HIS A 418 -43.85 -11.48 -1.19
CA HIS A 418 -43.89 -10.03 -1.04
C HIS A 418 -42.47 -9.48 -0.90
N THR A 419 -42.30 -8.17 -1.02
CA THR A 419 -41.03 -7.53 -0.61
C THR A 419 -41.24 -6.55 0.54
N VAL A 420 -40.24 -6.46 1.41
CA VAL A 420 -40.14 -5.48 2.49
C VAL A 420 -38.94 -4.59 2.20
N PHE A 421 -39.10 -3.28 2.31
CA PHE A 421 -37.99 -2.34 2.19
C PHE A 421 -38.24 -1.13 3.10
N LEU A 422 -37.18 -0.36 3.33
CA LEU A 422 -37.28 0.94 3.96
C LEU A 422 -37.34 2.03 2.90
N ALA A 423 -38.25 2.98 3.11
CA ALA A 423 -38.45 4.13 2.23
C ALA A 423 -38.21 5.46 2.96
N ASP A 424 -37.87 6.49 2.21
CA ASP A 424 -37.82 7.86 2.73
C ASP A 424 -39.23 8.42 3.03
N SER A 425 -39.31 9.67 3.48
CA SER A 425 -40.58 10.33 3.78
C SER A 425 -41.50 10.53 2.57
N THR A 426 -40.95 10.42 1.36
CA THR A 426 -41.67 10.54 0.09
C THR A 426 -42.05 9.19 -0.52
N GLY A 427 -41.67 8.08 0.12
CA GLY A 427 -41.99 6.72 -0.29
C GLY A 427 -40.99 6.08 -1.25
N ASN A 428 -39.83 6.70 -1.51
CA ASN A 428 -38.80 6.11 -2.37
C ASN A 428 -37.96 5.09 -1.61
N ALA A 429 -37.67 3.95 -2.22
CA ALA A 429 -36.90 2.87 -1.60
C ALA A 429 -35.44 3.27 -1.37
N VAL A 430 -35.02 3.29 -0.11
CA VAL A 430 -33.64 3.59 0.32
C VAL A 430 -32.86 2.34 0.73
N SER A 431 -33.50 1.20 0.91
CA SER A 431 -32.85 -0.10 1.09
C SER A 431 -33.06 -0.99 -0.12
N ASP A 432 -32.26 -2.06 -0.22
CA ASP A 432 -32.60 -3.15 -1.13
C ASP A 432 -33.88 -3.87 -0.65
N PRO A 433 -34.78 -4.28 -1.56
CA PRO A 433 -35.97 -5.03 -1.20
C PRO A 433 -35.63 -6.44 -0.69
N LEU A 434 -36.10 -6.79 0.50
CA LEU A 434 -36.01 -8.13 1.07
C LEU A 434 -37.25 -8.93 0.68
N THR A 435 -37.06 -10.10 0.07
CA THR A 435 -38.19 -10.99 -0.28
C THR A 435 -38.65 -11.77 0.95
N VAL A 436 -39.97 -11.82 1.17
CA VAL A 436 -40.60 -12.58 2.25
C VAL A 436 -41.78 -13.39 1.71
N THR A 437 -42.06 -14.53 2.32
CA THR A 437 -43.22 -15.37 2.05
C THR A 437 -44.25 -15.18 3.17
N VAL A 438 -45.43 -14.71 2.81
CA VAL A 438 -46.55 -14.54 3.75
C VAL A 438 -47.44 -15.78 3.67
N VAL A 439 -47.71 -16.40 4.83
CA VAL A 439 -48.67 -17.49 4.98
C VAL A 439 -49.98 -16.97 5.56
N ALA A 440 -51.10 -17.56 5.13
CA ALA A 440 -52.42 -17.19 5.62
C ALA A 440 -52.51 -17.39 7.15
N ALA A 441 -53.09 -16.42 7.85
CA ALA A 441 -53.43 -16.58 9.25
C ALA A 441 -54.41 -17.75 9.41
N ALA A 442 -54.13 -18.67 10.34
CA ALA A 442 -55.04 -19.78 10.62
C ALA A 442 -56.41 -19.20 11.01
N SER A 443 -57.43 -19.45 10.18
CA SER A 443 -58.79 -19.07 10.50
C SER A 443 -59.22 -19.85 11.74
N THR A 444 -59.35 -19.18 12.88
CA THR A 444 -60.05 -19.74 14.04
C THR A 444 -61.54 -19.73 13.73
N THR A 445 -61.99 -20.71 12.95
CA THR A 445 -63.40 -21.10 12.91
C THR A 445 -63.72 -21.79 14.23
N ASP A 446 -64.37 -21.05 15.11
CA ASP A 446 -65.10 -21.57 16.25
C ASP A 446 -66.28 -22.42 15.73
N THR A 447 -66.20 -23.74 15.89
CA THR A 447 -67.36 -24.63 15.86
C THR A 447 -67.18 -25.76 16.87
N GLY A 448 -68.08 -25.79 17.85
CA GLY A 448 -68.05 -26.70 18.99
C GLY A 448 -68.33 -28.18 18.69
N THR A 449 -67.84 -28.99 19.63
CA THR A 449 -68.34 -30.29 20.15
C THR A 449 -69.14 -31.23 19.24
N GLY A 450 -68.58 -32.43 19.01
CA GLY A 450 -69.32 -33.63 18.61
C GLY A 450 -68.41 -34.81 18.28
N ALA A 451 -68.38 -35.81 19.16
CA ALA A 451 -67.48 -36.95 19.07
C ALA A 451 -67.96 -38.09 18.14
N ALA A 452 -66.96 -38.80 17.59
CA ALA A 452 -66.88 -40.24 17.33
C ALA A 452 -67.37 -40.87 16.00
N ALA A 453 -66.38 -41.53 15.37
CA ALA A 453 -66.40 -42.80 14.63
C ALA A 453 -67.18 -42.86 13.29
N SER A 454 -66.77 -43.57 12.25
CA SER A 454 -65.55 -44.28 11.78
C SER A 454 -65.91 -44.76 10.37
N LEU A 455 -64.97 -44.86 9.44
CA LEU A 455 -64.88 -45.93 8.40
C LEU A 455 -63.70 -45.66 7.45
N ALA A 456 -62.68 -46.52 7.59
CA ALA A 456 -61.60 -46.79 6.64
C ALA A 456 -62.16 -47.27 5.28
N GLY A 457 -61.49 -47.25 4.12
CA GLY A 457 -60.11 -47.04 3.66
C GLY A 457 -60.15 -47.29 2.12
N PRO A 458 -59.07 -47.66 1.40
CA PRO A 458 -57.69 -47.90 1.83
C PRO A 458 -56.64 -47.12 1.00
N SER A 459 -55.44 -46.95 1.53
CA SER A 459 -54.23 -47.00 0.70
C SER A 459 -53.15 -47.78 1.45
N VAL A 460 -52.42 -48.57 0.67
CA VAL A 460 -51.65 -49.75 1.08
C VAL A 460 -50.31 -49.35 1.66
N ALA A 461 -49.87 -50.13 2.66
CA ALA A 461 -48.59 -50.04 3.34
C ALA A 461 -47.40 -50.40 2.44
N THR A 462 -46.27 -49.71 2.66
CA THR A 462 -44.88 -50.24 2.79
C THR A 462 -43.93 -49.05 2.88
N GLY A 463 -43.02 -48.87 3.84
CA GLY A 463 -42.78 -49.37 5.20
C GLY A 463 -41.93 -48.27 5.87
N GLY A 464 -42.19 -47.89 7.13
CA GLY A 464 -41.58 -48.48 8.33
C GLY A 464 -40.21 -47.81 8.62
N THR A 465 -39.88 -47.28 9.80
CA THR A 465 -40.51 -47.30 11.13
C THR A 465 -39.86 -46.18 11.97
N LEU A 466 -40.67 -45.44 12.72
CA LEU A 466 -40.26 -44.55 13.82
C LEU A 466 -40.23 -45.34 15.14
N VAL A 467 -39.36 -44.99 16.08
CA VAL A 467 -39.66 -45.10 17.52
C VAL A 467 -39.08 -43.90 18.27
N GLU A 468 -39.94 -43.27 19.07
CA GLU A 468 -39.76 -42.10 19.95
C GLU A 468 -39.08 -42.44 21.31
N PRO A 469 -38.73 -41.44 22.16
CA PRO A 469 -37.70 -41.52 23.21
C PRO A 469 -38.24 -42.02 24.58
N PRO A 470 -37.40 -42.03 25.64
CA PRO A 470 -37.51 -40.90 26.58
C PRO A 470 -36.22 -40.43 27.30
N SER A 471 -36.21 -39.11 27.56
CA SER A 471 -35.71 -38.32 28.71
C SER A 471 -34.29 -38.43 29.30
N ALA A 472 -33.69 -37.24 29.40
CA ALA A 472 -32.88 -36.64 30.48
C ALA A 472 -31.38 -37.03 30.68
N TRP A 473 -30.50 -36.17 30.11
CA TRP A 473 -29.35 -35.40 30.68
C TRP A 473 -28.57 -35.96 31.90
N PRO A 474 -27.23 -35.71 32.04
CA PRO A 474 -26.57 -34.44 31.72
C PRO A 474 -25.18 -34.52 31.05
N ALA A 475 -24.72 -33.33 30.66
CA ALA A 475 -23.45 -32.98 30.02
C ALA A 475 -22.18 -33.51 30.71
N VAL A 476 -21.23 -34.00 29.91
CA VAL A 476 -19.78 -33.83 30.14
C VAL A 476 -19.07 -33.65 28.79
N SER A 477 -18.19 -32.67 28.79
CA SER A 477 -17.37 -32.04 27.76
C SER A 477 -16.41 -32.97 26.99
N LEU A 478 -16.47 -32.92 25.65
CA LEU A 478 -15.41 -33.37 24.75
C LEU A 478 -14.34 -32.28 24.58
N GLY A 479 -13.54 -32.09 25.63
CA GLY A 479 -12.32 -31.28 25.63
C GLY A 479 -11.03 -32.11 25.58
N ALA A 480 -11.07 -33.35 25.10
CA ALA A 480 -9.99 -34.33 25.29
C ALA A 480 -9.37 -34.93 24.01
N LEU A 481 -9.73 -34.44 22.82
CA LEU A 481 -9.14 -34.92 21.55
C LEU A 481 -8.16 -33.93 20.87
N GLY A 482 -8.02 -32.71 21.39
CA GLY A 482 -7.05 -31.72 20.90
C GLY A 482 -5.64 -31.81 21.52
N LEU A 483 -5.51 -32.43 22.70
CA LEU A 483 -4.24 -32.49 23.45
C LEU A 483 -3.35 -33.70 23.10
N ALA A 484 -3.90 -34.73 22.46
CA ALA A 484 -3.12 -35.89 22.02
C ALA A 484 -2.33 -35.62 20.73
N LEU A 485 -2.80 -34.67 19.88
CA LEU A 485 -2.13 -34.34 18.62
C LEU A 485 -0.93 -33.38 18.81
N LEU A 486 -0.93 -32.55 19.86
CA LEU A 486 0.20 -31.64 20.14
C LEU A 486 1.37 -32.34 20.86
N ALA A 487 1.12 -33.41 21.61
CA ALA A 487 2.19 -34.21 22.24
C ALA A 487 2.98 -35.05 21.23
N ALA A 488 2.34 -35.49 20.14
CA ALA A 488 3.00 -36.26 19.08
C ALA A 488 3.95 -35.39 18.24
N VAL A 489 3.60 -34.13 17.97
CA VAL A 489 4.43 -33.19 17.19
C VAL A 489 5.66 -32.72 17.99
N ALA A 490 5.53 -32.51 19.30
CA ALA A 490 6.66 -32.13 20.16
C ALA A 490 7.71 -33.25 20.33
N LEU A 491 7.31 -34.52 20.26
CA LEU A 491 8.20 -35.68 20.38
C LEU A 491 8.99 -35.96 19.09
N VAL A 492 8.42 -35.64 17.92
CA VAL A 492 9.12 -35.72 16.62
C VAL A 492 10.13 -34.58 16.48
N TYR A 493 9.80 -33.36 16.92
CA TYR A 493 10.71 -32.20 16.86
C TYR A 493 11.93 -32.33 17.79
N ARG A 494 11.79 -33.07 18.91
CA ARG A 494 12.89 -33.29 19.87
C ARG A 494 13.89 -34.37 19.41
N ARG A 495 13.47 -35.32 18.57
CA ARG A 495 14.34 -36.40 18.04
C ARG A 495 15.14 -35.98 16.80
N THR A 496 14.68 -35.00 16.03
CA THR A 496 15.42 -34.45 14.90
C THR A 496 16.52 -33.49 15.33
N ARG A 497 16.32 -32.74 16.43
CA ARG A 497 17.33 -31.79 16.95
C ARG A 497 18.54 -32.48 17.61
N SER A 498 18.39 -33.68 18.19
CA SER A 498 19.52 -34.40 18.81
C SER A 498 20.43 -35.14 17.83
N LYS A 499 20.17 -35.06 16.52
CA LYS A 499 21.02 -35.64 15.47
C LYS A 499 21.86 -34.59 14.71
N LEU A 500 21.69 -33.30 15.02
CA LEU A 500 22.48 -32.21 14.43
C LEU A 500 23.57 -31.64 15.35
N GLU A 501 23.70 -32.15 16.58
CA GLU A 501 24.74 -31.73 17.54
C GLU A 501 25.65 -32.89 17.98
N ARG A 502 25.98 -33.81 17.06
CA ARG A 502 27.09 -34.76 17.24
C ARG A 502 28.00 -34.79 16.03
#